data_AF-A0A9R0XM77-F1
#
_entry.id   AF-A0A9R0XM77-F1
#
_cell.length_a   1.000
_cell.length_b   1.000
_cell.length_c   1.000
_cell.angle_alpha   90.00
_cell.angle_beta   90.00
_cell.angle_gamma   90.00
#
_symmetry.space_group_name_H-M   'P 1'
#
loop_
_entity.id
_entity.type
_entity.pdbx_description
1 polymer ?
#
loop_
_entity_poly.entity_id
_entity_poly.type
_entity_poly.pdbx_seq_one_letter_code
_entity_poly.pdbx_strand_id
1 'polypeptide(L)'
;MLEMLRGKRMLFVGDSLNRAQYVSLLCLLHRAMPEGSTSFETVDALSIFRAKAYDATIEFYWAPLLAESNADDGVEHQLNDRVIRGAPMDRHSRFWKGADVLVFNSYLWWMTGDKIQIL
;
A
#
# COMPACT_ATOMS: atom_id res chain seq x y z
N MET A 1 -8.80 -3.83 -17.87
CA MET A 1 -8.16 -3.79 -16.54
C MET A 1 -8.89 -4.64 -15.51
N LEU A 2 -10.18 -4.41 -15.22
CA LEU A 2 -10.94 -5.25 -14.28
C LEU A 2 -10.89 -6.75 -14.63
N GLU A 3 -11.07 -7.12 -15.89
CA GLU A 3 -10.92 -8.51 -16.34
C GLU A 3 -9.51 -9.07 -16.17
N MET A 4 -8.47 -8.24 -16.32
CA MET A 4 -7.08 -8.68 -16.08
C MET A 4 -6.82 -8.95 -14.60
N LEU A 5 -7.56 -8.29 -13.71
CA LEU A 5 -7.48 -8.47 -12.27
C LEU A 5 -8.44 -9.54 -11.75
N ARG A 6 -9.22 -10.20 -12.61
CA ARG A 6 -10.19 -11.20 -12.18
C ARG A 6 -9.50 -12.35 -11.43
N GLY A 7 -9.97 -12.65 -10.22
CA GLY A 7 -9.37 -13.67 -9.36
C GLY A 7 -7.98 -13.30 -8.84
N LYS A 8 -7.60 -12.00 -8.87
CA LYS A 8 -6.25 -11.55 -8.52
C LYS A 8 -6.23 -10.58 -7.35
N ARG A 9 -5.08 -10.58 -6.68
CA ARG A 9 -4.70 -9.63 -5.64
C ARG A 9 -3.65 -8.66 -6.16
N MET A 10 -4.01 -7.39 -6.30
CA MET A 10 -3.11 -6.29 -6.62
C MET A 10 -2.80 -5.49 -5.35
N LEU A 11 -1.53 -5.26 -5.05
CA LEU A 11 -1.10 -4.58 -3.84
C LEU A 11 -0.12 -3.44 -4.16
N PHE A 12 -0.49 -2.24 -3.75
CA PHE A 12 0.38 -1.08 -3.67
C PHE A 12 1.10 -1.08 -2.31
N VAL A 13 2.38 -0.79 -2.31
CA VAL A 13 3.22 -0.78 -1.10
C VAL A 13 4.12 0.43 -1.12
N GLY A 14 3.94 1.33 -0.15
CA GLY A 14 4.79 2.51 -0.12
C GLY A 14 4.30 3.65 0.73
N ASP A 15 4.63 4.85 0.26
CA ASP A 15 4.36 6.13 0.89
C ASP A 15 3.04 6.78 0.42
N SER A 16 2.84 8.05 0.77
CA SER A 16 1.64 8.82 0.44
C SER A 16 1.42 9.01 -1.06
N LEU A 17 2.47 9.05 -1.88
CA LEU A 17 2.33 9.15 -3.34
C LEU A 17 1.76 7.85 -3.91
N ASN A 18 2.20 6.71 -3.36
CA ASN A 18 1.66 5.42 -3.76
C ASN A 18 0.21 5.24 -3.32
N ARG A 19 -0.15 5.77 -2.14
CA ARG A 19 -1.56 5.86 -1.70
C ARG A 19 -2.41 6.68 -2.66
N ALA A 20 -1.89 7.81 -3.16
CA ALA A 20 -2.60 8.63 -4.14
C ALA A 20 -2.81 7.88 -5.47
N GLN A 21 -1.80 7.13 -5.93
CA GLN A 21 -1.92 6.28 -7.12
C GLN A 21 -2.96 5.16 -6.94
N TYR A 22 -2.96 4.51 -5.77
CA TYR A 22 -3.98 3.53 -5.39
C TYR A 22 -5.39 4.13 -5.48
N VAL A 23 -5.64 5.27 -4.81
CA VAL A 23 -6.96 5.93 -4.84
C VAL A 23 -7.35 6.36 -6.26
N SER A 24 -6.40 6.89 -7.04
CA SER A 24 -6.64 7.25 -8.44
C SER A 24 -7.12 6.05 -9.26
N LEU A 25 -6.46 4.91 -9.10
CA LEU A 25 -6.87 3.67 -9.78
C LEU A 25 -8.25 3.20 -9.32
N LEU A 26 -8.54 3.26 -8.02
CA LEU A 26 -9.87 2.89 -7.52
C LEU A 26 -10.96 3.73 -8.17
N CYS A 27 -10.78 5.04 -8.28
CA CYS A 27 -11.75 5.93 -8.93
C CYS A 27 -11.98 5.57 -10.40
N LEU A 28 -10.91 5.24 -11.14
CA LEU A 28 -11.02 4.81 -12.55
C LEU A 28 -11.82 3.52 -12.69
N LEU A 29 -11.61 2.56 -11.80
CA LEU A 29 -12.27 1.26 -11.85
C LEU A 29 -13.70 1.32 -11.32
N HIS A 30 -13.94 2.08 -10.26
CA HIS A 30 -15.25 2.19 -9.61
C HIS A 30 -16.34 2.65 -10.56
N ARG A 31 -16.03 3.58 -11.46
CA ARG A 31 -16.95 4.06 -12.49
C ARG A 31 -17.45 2.97 -13.45
N ALA A 32 -16.65 1.93 -13.67
CA ALA A 32 -16.98 0.82 -14.57
C ALA A 32 -17.61 -0.38 -13.85
N MET A 33 -17.87 -0.30 -12.54
CA MET A 33 -18.43 -1.39 -11.75
C MET A 33 -19.93 -1.22 -11.49
N PRO A 34 -20.70 -2.33 -11.47
CA PRO A 34 -22.09 -2.30 -11.05
C PRO A 34 -22.26 -1.78 -9.62
N GLU A 35 -23.37 -1.09 -9.33
CA GLU A 35 -23.70 -0.67 -7.97
C GLU A 35 -23.73 -1.86 -7.00
N GLY A 36 -23.25 -1.65 -5.77
CA GLY A 36 -23.20 -2.69 -4.73
C GLY A 36 -22.12 -3.77 -4.94
N SER A 37 -21.43 -3.79 -6.08
CA SER A 37 -20.39 -4.79 -6.39
C SER A 37 -19.01 -4.47 -5.79
N THR A 38 -18.93 -3.50 -4.89
CA THR A 38 -17.68 -3.03 -4.27
C THR A 38 -17.77 -3.00 -2.75
N SER A 39 -16.64 -3.17 -2.06
CA SER A 39 -16.53 -2.89 -0.62
C SER A 39 -15.13 -2.39 -0.25
N PHE A 40 -15.04 -1.63 0.84
CA PHE A 40 -13.79 -1.11 1.37
C PHE A 40 -13.63 -1.52 2.83
N GLU A 41 -12.42 -1.92 3.21
CA GLU A 41 -12.04 -2.31 4.56
C GLU A 41 -10.62 -1.80 4.85
N THR A 42 -10.35 -1.41 6.08
CA THR A 42 -8.98 -1.14 6.54
C THR A 42 -8.70 -2.02 7.75
N VAL A 43 -7.59 -2.76 7.70
CA VAL A 43 -7.07 -3.59 8.77
C VAL A 43 -5.63 -3.17 9.03
N ASP A 44 -5.35 -2.64 10.21
CA ASP A 44 -4.05 -2.04 10.55
C ASP A 44 -3.58 -1.03 9.48
N ALA A 45 -2.40 -1.26 8.90
CA ALA A 45 -1.78 -0.48 7.84
C ALA A 45 -2.22 -0.89 6.42
N LEU A 46 -3.17 -1.81 6.27
CA LEU A 46 -3.64 -2.35 5.00
C LEU A 46 -5.05 -1.85 4.68
N SER A 47 -5.19 -1.08 3.60
CA SER A 47 -6.48 -0.73 2.99
C SER A 47 -6.82 -1.72 1.88
N ILE A 48 -8.03 -2.26 1.88
CA ILE A 48 -8.49 -3.30 0.96
C ILE A 48 -9.75 -2.81 0.25
N PHE A 49 -9.66 -2.68 -1.07
CA PHE A 49 -10.81 -2.51 -1.94
C PHE A 49 -11.13 -3.84 -2.63
N ARG A 50 -12.37 -4.32 -2.51
CA ARG A 50 -12.83 -5.55 -3.16
C ARG A 50 -13.79 -5.25 -4.30
N ALA A 51 -13.48 -5.75 -5.48
CA ALA A 51 -14.34 -5.76 -6.66
C ALA A 51 -15.05 -7.12 -6.76
N LYS A 52 -16.21 -7.25 -6.11
CA LYS A 52 -16.92 -8.53 -5.91
C LYS A 52 -17.28 -9.23 -7.23
N ALA A 53 -17.71 -8.46 -8.24
CA ALA A 53 -18.07 -9.00 -9.56
C ALA A 53 -16.88 -9.65 -10.32
N TYR A 54 -15.65 -9.34 -9.89
CA TYR A 54 -14.41 -9.81 -10.51
C TYR A 54 -13.62 -10.74 -9.59
N ASP A 55 -14.10 -11.00 -8.37
CA ASP A 55 -13.34 -11.73 -7.35
C ASP A 55 -11.90 -11.20 -7.22
N ALA A 56 -11.77 -9.87 -7.16
CA ALA A 56 -10.49 -9.19 -7.23
C ALA A 56 -10.31 -8.24 -6.04
N THR A 57 -9.07 -8.11 -5.57
CA THR A 57 -8.70 -7.11 -4.56
C THR A 57 -7.66 -6.14 -5.11
N ILE A 58 -7.84 -4.86 -4.78
CA ILE A 58 -6.86 -3.81 -5.01
C ILE A 58 -6.58 -3.22 -3.64
N GLU A 59 -5.33 -3.24 -3.23
CA GLU A 59 -4.94 -3.01 -1.85
C GLU A 59 -3.84 -1.96 -1.75
N PHE A 60 -3.74 -1.30 -0.62
CA PHE A 60 -2.65 -0.40 -0.27
C PHE A 60 -2.11 -0.74 1.10
N TYR A 61 -0.81 -1.01 1.20
CA TYR A 61 -0.11 -1.23 2.45
C TYR A 61 0.90 -0.10 2.72
N TRP A 62 0.77 0.51 3.89
CA TRP A 62 1.69 1.56 4.33
C TRP A 62 3.05 0.96 4.73
N ALA A 63 4.05 1.25 3.91
CA ALA A 63 5.46 0.89 4.14
C ALA A 63 6.35 1.95 3.48
N PRO A 64 6.35 3.17 4.02
CA PRO A 64 6.85 4.36 3.33
C PRO A 64 8.36 4.34 3.06
N LEU A 65 9.15 3.61 3.87
CA LEU A 65 10.57 3.36 3.64
C LEU A 65 10.87 1.93 3.16
N LEU A 66 9.82 1.10 2.94
CA LEU A 66 9.83 -0.32 2.58
C LEU A 66 10.50 -1.27 3.57
N ALA A 67 11.62 -0.87 4.16
CA ALA A 67 12.24 -1.49 5.31
C ALA A 67 11.50 -1.11 6.60
N GLU A 68 11.64 -1.95 7.63
CA GLU A 68 11.04 -1.69 8.93
C GLU A 68 11.57 -0.38 9.50
N SER A 69 10.66 0.48 9.95
CA SER A 69 10.98 1.83 10.41
C SER A 69 10.12 2.25 11.61
N ASN A 70 10.53 3.34 12.26
CA ASN A 70 9.70 3.97 13.30
C ASN A 70 8.45 4.67 12.72
N ALA A 71 8.33 4.79 11.39
CA ALA A 71 7.27 5.54 10.72
C ALA A 71 6.26 4.64 9.96
N ASP A 72 6.21 3.35 10.34
CA ASP A 72 5.34 2.34 9.72
C ASP A 72 3.90 2.34 10.23
N ASP A 73 3.54 3.24 11.15
CA ASP A 73 2.15 3.42 11.58
C ASP A 73 1.33 4.14 10.50
N GLY A 74 0.27 3.52 10.00
CA GLY A 74 -0.56 4.12 8.93
C GLY A 74 -1.26 5.42 9.32
N VAL A 75 -1.35 5.75 10.62
CA VAL A 75 -2.03 6.91 11.18
C VAL A 75 -1.04 7.86 11.86
N GLU A 76 -0.21 7.36 12.76
CA GLU A 76 0.77 8.12 13.56
C GLU A 76 2.19 8.01 12.98
N HIS A 77 2.39 8.49 11.75
CA HIS A 77 3.67 8.37 11.00
C HIS A 77 4.47 9.68 10.88
N GLN A 78 4.01 10.77 11.48
CA GLN A 78 4.70 12.06 11.44
C GLN A 78 5.71 12.15 12.57
N LEU A 79 6.97 11.85 12.27
CA LEU A 79 8.08 11.90 13.21
C LEU A 79 9.14 12.88 12.71
N ASN A 80 9.82 13.55 13.65
CA ASN A 80 10.93 14.47 13.35
C ASN A 80 12.22 13.72 13.00
N ASP A 81 12.39 12.52 13.56
CA ASP A 81 13.51 11.62 13.32
C ASP A 81 13.02 10.35 12.64
N ARG A 82 13.69 9.96 11.56
CA ARG A 82 13.37 8.73 10.82
C ARG A 82 14.48 7.71 11.02
N VAL A 83 14.09 6.54 11.48
CA VAL A 83 14.98 5.43 11.78
C VAL A 83 14.52 4.19 11.04
N ILE A 84 15.39 3.66 10.19
CA ILE A 84 15.25 2.34 9.59
C ILE A 84 15.89 1.34 10.54
N ARG A 85 15.13 0.32 10.95
CA ARG A 85 15.55 -0.76 11.83
C ARG A 85 16.16 -1.88 10.98
N GLY A 86 17.39 -1.69 10.53
CA GLY A 86 18.15 -2.67 9.76
C GLY A 86 17.53 -3.10 8.43
N ALA A 87 18.11 -4.16 7.85
CA ALA A 87 17.65 -4.79 6.61
C ALA A 87 16.47 -5.78 6.70
N PRO A 88 15.95 -6.25 7.86
CA PRO A 88 14.81 -7.17 7.84
C PRO A 88 13.57 -6.50 7.24
N MET A 89 12.95 -7.20 6.30
CA MET A 89 11.66 -6.85 5.71
C MET A 89 10.57 -7.85 6.09
N ASP A 90 10.87 -8.75 7.04
CA ASP A 90 10.05 -9.92 7.33
C ASP A 90 8.66 -9.51 7.82
N ARG A 91 8.55 -8.45 8.65
CA ARG A 91 7.27 -7.95 9.15
C ARG A 91 6.41 -7.32 8.07
N HIS A 92 7.00 -6.72 7.03
CA HIS A 92 6.25 -6.18 5.90
C HIS A 92 5.92 -7.26 4.86
N SER A 93 6.87 -8.15 4.58
CA SER A 93 6.75 -9.18 3.54
C SER A 93 5.55 -10.11 3.76
N ARG A 94 5.10 -10.32 5.02
CA ARG A 94 3.89 -11.09 5.33
C ARG A 94 2.62 -10.54 4.68
N PHE A 95 2.57 -9.22 4.42
CA PHE A 95 1.46 -8.59 3.74
C PHE A 95 1.57 -8.73 2.22
N TRP A 96 2.77 -8.88 1.66
CA TRP A 96 2.98 -8.88 0.21
C TRP A 96 2.93 -10.28 -0.38
N LYS A 97 3.25 -11.29 0.43
CA LYS A 97 3.17 -12.71 0.02
C LYS A 97 1.78 -13.04 -0.54
N GLY A 98 1.77 -13.72 -1.67
CA GLY A 98 0.55 -14.14 -2.35
C GLY A 98 -0.16 -13.04 -3.17
N ALA A 99 0.39 -11.83 -3.28
CA ALA A 99 -0.10 -10.87 -4.27
C ALA A 99 0.30 -11.31 -5.69
N ASP A 100 -0.63 -11.20 -6.65
CA ASP A 100 -0.37 -11.44 -8.07
C ASP A 100 0.38 -10.28 -8.72
N VAL A 101 0.09 -9.06 -8.26
CA VAL A 101 0.65 -7.82 -8.78
C VAL A 101 1.11 -6.95 -7.62
N LEU A 102 2.39 -6.57 -7.62
CA LEU A 102 2.98 -5.68 -6.63
C LEU A 102 3.41 -4.37 -7.28
N VAL A 103 3.05 -3.25 -6.67
CA VAL A 103 3.46 -1.90 -7.08
C VAL A 103 4.14 -1.23 -5.91
N PHE A 104 5.47 -1.15 -5.97
CA PHE A 104 6.28 -0.50 -4.92
C PHE A 104 6.56 0.97 -5.26
N ASN A 105 6.59 1.82 -4.24
CA ASN A 105 7.15 3.16 -4.32
C ASN A 105 7.66 3.63 -2.96
N SER A 106 8.82 4.29 -2.94
CA SER A 106 9.35 4.98 -1.77
C SER A 106 10.23 6.12 -2.24
N TYR A 107 9.85 7.36 -1.94
CA TYR A 107 10.62 8.52 -2.35
C TYR A 107 10.51 9.72 -1.39
N LEU A 108 9.30 10.16 -1.07
CA LEU A 108 9.08 11.48 -0.48
C LEU A 108 9.86 11.70 0.81
N TRP A 109 10.01 10.65 1.62
CA TRP A 109 10.66 10.72 2.92
C TRP A 109 12.18 10.60 2.88
N TRP A 110 12.74 10.16 1.75
CA TRP A 110 14.17 10.24 1.50
C TRP A 110 14.61 11.68 1.20
N MET A 111 13.67 12.55 0.82
CA MET A 111 13.93 13.89 0.31
C MET A 111 13.64 15.01 1.32
N THR A 112 13.43 14.71 2.60
CA THR A 112 13.15 15.74 3.62
C THR A 112 14.38 16.57 3.98
N GLY A 113 15.59 16.12 3.59
CA GLY A 113 16.86 16.75 3.95
C GLY A 113 17.42 16.26 5.29
N ASP A 114 16.65 15.48 6.04
CA ASP A 114 17.09 14.86 7.29
C ASP A 114 17.98 13.65 7.00
N LYS A 115 19.01 13.45 7.83
CA LYS A 115 19.80 12.21 7.78
C LYS A 115 18.94 11.07 8.34
N ILE A 116 18.60 10.12 7.48
CA ILE A 116 17.96 8.88 7.90
C ILE A 116 18.99 8.04 8.68
N GLN A 117 18.61 7.62 9.89
CA GLN A 117 19.42 6.72 10.68
C GLN A 117 19.09 5.28 10.29
N ILE A 118 20.12 4.46 10.11
CA ILE A 118 19.98 3.02 9.89
C ILE A 118 20.63 2.34 11.10
N LEU A 119 19.82 1.62 11.88
CA LEU A 119 20.25 0.86 13.05
C LEU A 119 20.51 -0.60 12.72
#